data_AF-A0A7Z8L4J6-F1
#
_entry.id   AF-A0A7Z8L4J6-F1
#
_cell.length_a   1.000
_cell.length_b   1.000
_cell.length_c   1.000
_cell.angle_alpha   90.00
_cell.angle_beta   90.00
_cell.angle_gamma   90.00
#
_symmetry.space_group_name_H-M   'P 1'
#
loop_
_entity.id
_entity.type
_entity.pdbx_description
1 polymer ?
#
loop_
_entity_poly.entity_id
_entity_poly.type
_entity_poly.pdbx_seq_one_letter_code
_entity_poly.pdbx_strand_id
1 'polypeptide(L)'
;MLAPIASRSQADFYRLLRISQGEDELRSELEHPYSGLELEEICQVLRKLTRVQQVLLKVNMAYIHSASMADEYRTEPAFKLQGSYRNMAKLAEKVVAVMNDAELEELIIDHYRGEAQTLTTGAESNLLKLYEITGRLDAEQAERWAAIKRTFARQQELSGSEDDPMQRALLQLVKVNEHLGDIGGALARGQERSSEGHPLVPALERLGEVLASSRAASDAPAASDASAALASAIGQLAQAVEAERNQPIQVVNTLPKYYANLYRHHIEVIENSLQPALQALGRHLDNSGAIANNLRELVRYLRKRADKHDGSASLDLPGGNEQQIEDD
;
A
#
# COMPACT_ATOMS: atom_id res chain seq x y z
N MET A 1 -38.81 -16.49 9.70
CA MET A 1 -39.79 -15.54 9.15
C MET A 1 -40.31 -15.93 7.76
N LEU A 2 -39.49 -16.42 6.80
CA LEU A 2 -39.97 -16.77 5.45
C LEU A 2 -40.51 -18.21 5.26
N ALA A 3 -40.22 -19.10 6.21
CA ALA A 3 -40.65 -20.52 6.14
C ALA A 3 -42.17 -20.73 5.92
N PRO A 4 -43.08 -19.90 6.49
CA PRO A 4 -44.51 -20.05 6.24
C PRO A 4 -44.96 -19.65 4.83
N ILE A 5 -44.19 -18.81 4.12
CA ILE A 5 -44.53 -18.35 2.76
C ILE A 5 -44.06 -19.36 1.71
N ALA A 6 -42.94 -20.04 1.97
CA ALA A 6 -42.37 -21.05 1.08
C ALA A 6 -43.29 -22.27 0.86
N SER A 7 -44.25 -22.52 1.77
CA SER A 7 -45.26 -23.58 1.67
C SER A 7 -46.62 -23.10 1.15
N ARG A 8 -46.76 -21.80 0.81
CA ARG A 8 -48.02 -21.17 0.35
C ARG A 8 -48.02 -20.99 -1.17
N SER A 9 -49.16 -20.49 -1.69
CA SER A 9 -49.37 -20.22 -3.12
C SER A 9 -48.27 -19.31 -3.69
N GLN A 10 -47.69 -19.72 -4.82
CA GLN A 10 -46.67 -18.93 -5.52
C GLN A 10 -47.26 -17.61 -6.05
N ALA A 11 -48.56 -17.59 -6.37
CA ALA A 11 -49.25 -16.38 -6.80
C ALA A 11 -49.30 -15.34 -5.67
N ASP A 12 -49.59 -15.77 -4.43
CA ASP A 12 -49.56 -14.91 -3.26
C ASP A 12 -48.16 -14.35 -2.98
N PHE A 13 -47.09 -15.13 -3.18
CA PHE A 13 -45.73 -14.60 -3.04
C PHE A 13 -45.46 -13.41 -3.99
N TYR A 14 -45.84 -13.52 -5.27
CA TYR A 14 -45.69 -12.43 -6.23
C TYR A 14 -46.56 -11.22 -5.88
N ARG A 15 -47.80 -11.44 -5.41
CA ARG A 15 -48.68 -10.37 -4.93
C ARG A 15 -48.07 -9.67 -3.71
N LEU A 16 -47.59 -10.41 -2.71
CA LEU A 16 -46.92 -9.86 -1.53
C LEU A 16 -45.68 -9.05 -1.88
N LEU A 17 -44.90 -9.48 -2.87
CA LEU A 17 -43.75 -8.71 -3.37
C LEU A 17 -44.20 -7.37 -3.96
N ARG A 18 -45.26 -7.33 -4.77
CA ARG A 18 -45.82 -6.09 -5.35
C ARG A 18 -46.45 -5.19 -4.29
N ILE A 19 -47.20 -5.75 -3.34
CA ILE A 19 -47.74 -5.02 -2.20
C ILE A 19 -46.59 -4.38 -1.40
N SER A 20 -45.50 -5.13 -1.19
CA SER A 20 -44.33 -4.59 -0.48
C SER A 20 -43.68 -3.39 -1.19
N GLN A 21 -43.90 -3.25 -2.51
CA GLN A 21 -43.43 -2.16 -3.36
C GLN A 21 -44.43 -1.00 -3.53
N GLY A 22 -45.61 -1.08 -2.91
CA GLY A 22 -46.60 0.01 -2.86
C GLY A 22 -47.93 -0.26 -3.56
N GLU A 23 -48.13 -1.45 -4.14
CA GLU A 23 -49.39 -1.83 -4.79
C GLU A 23 -50.41 -2.36 -3.77
N ASP A 24 -50.90 -1.48 -2.90
CA ASP A 24 -51.79 -1.83 -1.79
C ASP A 24 -53.18 -2.33 -2.25
N GLU A 25 -53.63 -2.02 -3.47
CA GLU A 25 -54.88 -2.57 -4.02
C GLU A 25 -54.88 -4.11 -4.14
N LEU A 26 -53.71 -4.74 -4.26
CA LEU A 26 -53.59 -6.19 -4.40
C LEU A 26 -53.86 -6.96 -3.11
N ARG A 27 -54.03 -6.25 -1.97
CA ARG A 27 -54.31 -6.88 -0.67
C ARG A 27 -55.60 -7.72 -0.67
N SER A 28 -56.61 -7.29 -1.42
CA SER A 28 -57.88 -8.04 -1.55
C SER A 28 -57.81 -9.26 -2.48
N GLU A 29 -56.72 -9.40 -3.25
CA GLU A 29 -56.51 -10.51 -4.18
C GLU A 29 -55.68 -11.67 -3.58
N LEU A 30 -55.28 -11.55 -2.30
CA LEU A 30 -54.55 -12.59 -1.59
C LEU A 30 -55.46 -13.80 -1.34
N GLU A 31 -54.99 -14.99 -1.70
CA GLU A 31 -55.70 -16.25 -1.48
C GLU A 31 -55.71 -16.65 -0.01
N HIS A 32 -54.61 -16.34 0.71
CA HIS A 32 -54.51 -16.58 2.14
C HIS A 32 -54.94 -15.35 2.96
N PRO A 33 -55.77 -15.52 4.01
CA PRO A 33 -56.20 -14.42 4.87
C PRO A 33 -55.11 -14.05 5.89
N TYR A 34 -54.15 -13.22 5.49
CA TYR A 34 -53.14 -12.68 6.39
C TYR A 34 -53.77 -11.70 7.40
N SER A 35 -53.31 -11.75 8.65
CA SER A 35 -53.62 -10.66 9.59
C SER A 35 -52.91 -9.37 9.16
N GLY A 36 -53.44 -8.19 9.53
CA GLY A 36 -52.82 -6.91 9.17
C GLY A 36 -51.36 -6.79 9.66
N LEU A 37 -51.09 -7.29 10.86
CA LEU A 37 -49.73 -7.32 11.44
C LEU A 37 -48.82 -8.29 10.68
N GLU A 38 -49.29 -9.51 10.40
CA GLU A 38 -48.52 -10.52 9.65
C GLU A 38 -48.17 -10.00 8.24
N LEU A 39 -49.14 -9.39 7.56
CA LEU A 39 -48.93 -8.82 6.22
C LEU A 39 -47.85 -7.72 6.25
N GLU A 40 -47.89 -6.85 7.25
CA GLU A 40 -46.93 -5.77 7.38
C GLU A 40 -45.51 -6.31 7.66
N GLU A 41 -45.36 -7.27 8.57
CA GLU A 41 -44.08 -7.92 8.85
C GLU A 41 -43.49 -8.58 7.60
N ILE A 42 -44.32 -9.30 6.84
CA ILE A 42 -43.91 -9.93 5.59
C ILE A 42 -43.44 -8.88 4.57
N CYS A 43 -44.22 -7.82 4.37
CA CYS A 43 -43.87 -6.76 3.43
C CYS A 43 -42.58 -6.04 3.84
N GLN A 44 -42.36 -5.82 5.14
CA GLN A 44 -41.12 -5.23 5.64
C GLN A 44 -39.90 -6.13 5.35
N VAL A 45 -40.02 -7.44 5.55
CA VAL A 45 -38.95 -8.40 5.22
C VAL A 45 -38.70 -8.43 3.70
N LEU A 46 -39.74 -8.49 2.88
CA LEU A 46 -39.61 -8.51 1.42
C LEU A 46 -38.90 -7.28 0.88
N ARG A 47 -39.26 -6.06 1.35
CA ARG A 47 -38.55 -4.82 0.99
C ARG A 47 -37.05 -4.90 1.28
N LYS A 48 -36.69 -5.39 2.48
CA LYS A 48 -35.30 -5.54 2.89
C LYS A 48 -34.56 -6.56 2.04
N LEU A 49 -35.19 -7.69 1.70
CA LEU A 49 -34.60 -8.70 0.82
C LEU A 49 -34.42 -8.20 -0.62
N THR A 50 -35.35 -7.38 -1.13
CA THR A 50 -35.17 -6.69 -2.42
C THR A 50 -33.95 -5.76 -2.37
N ARG A 51 -33.76 -5.02 -1.26
CA ARG A 51 -32.58 -4.19 -1.09
C ARG A 51 -31.28 -5.00 -1.07
N VAL A 52 -31.25 -6.10 -0.31
CA VAL A 52 -30.12 -7.04 -0.30
C VAL A 52 -29.83 -7.56 -1.72
N GLN A 53 -30.86 -8.00 -2.44
CA GLN A 53 -30.73 -8.48 -3.81
C GLN A 53 -30.10 -7.42 -4.74
N GLN A 54 -30.53 -6.16 -4.65
CA GLN A 54 -29.96 -5.07 -5.44
C GLN A 54 -28.46 -4.89 -5.18
N VAL A 55 -28.02 -4.95 -3.92
CA VAL A 55 -26.60 -4.86 -3.58
C VAL A 55 -25.83 -6.05 -4.15
N LEU A 56 -26.34 -7.28 -3.97
CA LEU A 56 -25.69 -8.49 -4.48
C LEU A 56 -25.57 -8.46 -6.00
N LEU A 57 -26.58 -7.98 -6.71
CA LEU A 57 -26.52 -7.82 -8.17
C LEU A 57 -25.42 -6.83 -8.58
N LYS A 58 -25.29 -5.69 -7.88
CA LYS A 58 -24.19 -4.74 -8.13
C LYS A 58 -22.82 -5.37 -7.89
N VAL A 59 -22.65 -6.12 -6.79
CA VAL A 59 -21.41 -6.84 -6.50
C VAL A 59 -21.11 -7.86 -7.60
N ASN A 60 -22.10 -8.63 -8.03
CA ASN A 60 -21.92 -9.63 -9.07
C ASN A 60 -21.57 -9.01 -10.43
N MET A 61 -22.20 -7.89 -10.79
CA MET A 61 -21.84 -7.13 -11.99
C MET A 61 -20.39 -6.62 -11.93
N ALA A 62 -19.98 -6.05 -10.80
CA ALA A 62 -18.60 -5.59 -10.61
C ALA A 62 -17.59 -6.74 -10.66
N TYR A 63 -17.93 -7.90 -10.10
CA TYR A 63 -17.13 -9.12 -10.20
C TYR A 63 -16.97 -9.60 -11.63
N ILE A 64 -18.07 -9.74 -12.38
CA ILE A 64 -18.04 -10.18 -13.78
C ILE A 64 -17.24 -9.18 -14.62
N HIS A 65 -17.48 -7.88 -14.46
CA HIS A 65 -16.72 -6.84 -15.14
C HIS A 65 -15.22 -7.00 -14.88
N SER A 66 -14.83 -7.03 -13.60
CA SER A 66 -13.43 -7.23 -13.20
C SER A 66 -12.85 -8.53 -13.76
N ALA A 67 -13.55 -9.66 -13.68
CA ALA A 67 -13.06 -10.95 -14.15
C ALA A 67 -12.95 -11.04 -15.69
N SER A 68 -13.76 -10.27 -16.42
CA SER A 68 -13.75 -10.22 -17.89
C SER A 68 -12.67 -9.31 -18.49
N MET A 69 -12.05 -8.45 -17.68
CA MET A 69 -10.97 -7.57 -18.12
C MET A 69 -9.62 -8.28 -18.04
N ALA A 70 -8.85 -8.23 -19.13
CA ALA A 70 -7.46 -8.69 -19.10
C ALA A 70 -6.61 -7.72 -18.26
N ASP A 71 -5.60 -8.28 -17.56
CA ASP A 71 -4.81 -7.53 -16.59
C ASP A 71 -4.11 -6.31 -17.21
N GLU A 72 -3.61 -6.42 -18.44
CA GLU A 72 -2.95 -5.35 -19.20
C GLU A 72 -3.80 -4.08 -19.37
N TYR A 73 -5.13 -4.21 -19.39
CA TYR A 73 -6.06 -3.09 -19.58
C TYR A 73 -6.71 -2.62 -18.27
N ARG A 74 -6.30 -3.15 -17.11
CA ARG A 74 -6.88 -2.75 -15.83
C ARG A 74 -6.41 -1.37 -15.41
N THR A 75 -7.34 -0.57 -14.90
CA THR A 75 -7.06 0.73 -14.27
C THR A 75 -7.12 0.68 -12.75
N GLU A 76 -7.52 -0.45 -12.18
CA GLU A 76 -7.69 -0.67 -10.75
C GLU A 76 -7.43 -2.15 -10.40
N PRO A 77 -7.09 -2.45 -9.12
CA PRO A 77 -6.90 -3.83 -8.68
C PRO A 77 -8.13 -4.71 -8.92
N ALA A 78 -7.90 -6.00 -9.12
CA ALA A 78 -8.96 -6.97 -9.37
C ALA A 78 -9.97 -7.03 -8.20
N PHE A 79 -11.24 -6.84 -8.53
CA PHE A 79 -12.38 -7.09 -7.64
C PHE A 79 -12.78 -8.57 -7.69
N LYS A 80 -12.86 -9.19 -6.51
CA LYS A 80 -13.00 -10.63 -6.26
C LYS A 80 -14.19 -10.99 -5.37
N LEU A 81 -14.81 -10.02 -4.69
CA LEU A 81 -16.04 -10.27 -3.91
C LEU A 81 -17.20 -10.63 -4.85
N GLN A 82 -18.03 -11.59 -4.44
CA GLN A 82 -19.11 -12.12 -5.28
C GLN A 82 -20.49 -11.88 -4.67
N GLY A 83 -21.49 -11.64 -5.53
CA GLY A 83 -22.91 -11.56 -5.16
C GLY A 83 -23.65 -12.85 -5.53
N SER A 84 -23.31 -13.96 -4.89
CA SER A 84 -23.88 -15.27 -5.24
C SER A 84 -25.21 -15.57 -4.52
N TYR A 85 -25.96 -16.56 -5.03
CA TYR A 85 -27.13 -17.11 -4.34
C TYR A 85 -26.81 -17.59 -2.91
N ARG A 86 -25.60 -18.12 -2.67
CA ARG A 86 -25.16 -18.50 -1.32
C ARG A 86 -25.05 -17.29 -0.39
N ASN A 87 -24.58 -16.15 -0.91
CA ASN A 87 -24.55 -14.91 -0.13
C ASN A 87 -25.98 -14.44 0.17
N MET A 88 -26.90 -14.56 -0.78
CA MET A 88 -28.31 -14.23 -0.57
C MET A 88 -28.94 -15.10 0.53
N ALA A 89 -28.71 -16.41 0.50
CA ALA A 89 -29.22 -17.32 1.53
C ALA A 89 -28.71 -16.95 2.94
N LYS A 90 -27.39 -16.74 3.09
CA LYS A 90 -26.77 -16.34 4.36
C LYS A 90 -27.31 -15.01 4.91
N LEU A 91 -27.57 -14.04 4.03
CA LEU A 91 -28.11 -12.74 4.42
C LEU A 91 -29.60 -12.84 4.77
N ALA A 92 -30.39 -13.57 3.97
CA ALA A 92 -31.82 -13.73 4.17
C ALA A 92 -32.18 -14.39 5.51
N GLU A 93 -31.33 -15.30 6.01
CA GLU A 93 -31.48 -15.92 7.34
C GLU A 93 -31.43 -14.90 8.49
N LYS A 94 -30.76 -13.77 8.30
CA LYS A 94 -30.52 -12.75 9.33
C LYS A 94 -31.43 -11.52 9.20
N VAL A 95 -32.20 -11.40 8.11
CA VAL A 95 -33.11 -10.28 7.89
C VAL A 95 -34.38 -10.46 8.73
N VAL A 96 -34.71 -9.45 9.52
CA VAL A 96 -35.91 -9.40 10.38
C VAL A 96 -36.73 -8.14 10.11
N ALA A 97 -38.04 -8.20 10.35
CA ALA A 97 -38.97 -7.10 10.05
C ALA A 97 -38.59 -5.80 10.78
N VAL A 98 -38.27 -5.91 12.08
CA VAL A 98 -37.95 -4.78 12.99
C VAL A 98 -36.66 -4.02 12.63
N MET A 99 -35.80 -4.60 11.79
CA MET A 99 -34.52 -3.99 11.43
C MET A 99 -34.73 -2.65 10.70
N ASN A 100 -33.91 -1.65 11.00
CA ASN A 100 -33.91 -0.39 10.25
C ASN A 100 -32.97 -0.43 9.04
N ASP A 101 -32.97 0.61 8.22
CA ASP A 101 -32.17 0.65 6.99
C ASP A 101 -30.66 0.69 7.27
N ALA A 102 -30.22 1.32 8.36
CA ALA A 102 -28.81 1.37 8.73
C ALA A 102 -28.29 -0.01 9.19
N GLU A 103 -29.08 -0.71 9.99
CA GLU A 103 -28.77 -2.07 10.45
C GLU A 103 -28.75 -3.08 9.30
N LEU A 104 -29.67 -2.94 8.33
CA LEU A 104 -29.66 -3.78 7.13
C LEU A 104 -28.38 -3.58 6.31
N GLU A 105 -27.95 -2.33 6.16
CA GLU A 105 -26.74 -2.03 5.41
C GLU A 105 -25.49 -2.49 6.14
N GLU A 106 -25.40 -2.32 7.46
CA GLU A 106 -24.29 -2.86 8.25
C GLU A 106 -24.24 -4.39 8.17
N LEU A 107 -25.40 -5.07 8.22
CA LEU A 107 -25.49 -6.52 8.02
C LEU A 107 -24.86 -6.96 6.69
N ILE A 108 -25.12 -6.22 5.61
CA ILE A 108 -24.56 -6.51 4.28
C ILE A 108 -23.05 -6.26 4.27
N ILE A 109 -22.60 -5.13 4.84
CA ILE A 109 -21.18 -4.79 4.90
C ILE A 109 -20.40 -5.79 5.75
N ASP A 110 -20.90 -6.19 6.92
CA ASP A 110 -20.26 -7.18 7.77
C ASP A 110 -20.14 -8.55 7.10
N HIS A 111 -21.17 -8.96 6.35
CA HIS A 111 -21.10 -10.17 5.52
C HIS A 111 -19.92 -10.08 4.53
N TYR A 112 -19.78 -8.97 3.82
CA TYR A 112 -18.67 -8.79 2.88
C TYR A 112 -17.32 -8.56 3.53
N ARG A 113 -17.26 -7.98 4.73
CA ARG A 113 -16.06 -7.86 5.55
C ARG A 113 -15.53 -9.26 5.88
N GLY A 114 -16.41 -10.18 6.27
CA GLY A 114 -16.06 -11.59 6.48
C GLY A 114 -15.59 -12.29 5.21
N GLU A 115 -16.26 -12.10 4.07
CA GLU A 115 -15.81 -12.71 2.80
C GLU A 115 -14.46 -12.12 2.35
N ALA A 116 -14.21 -10.82 2.55
CA ALA A 116 -12.96 -10.16 2.18
C ALA A 116 -11.75 -10.67 2.99
N GLN A 117 -11.94 -11.10 4.24
CA GLN A 117 -10.86 -11.66 5.07
C GLN A 117 -10.20 -12.88 4.39
N THR A 118 -10.97 -13.66 3.63
CA THR A 118 -10.45 -14.83 2.91
C THR A 118 -9.53 -14.47 1.76
N LEU A 119 -9.57 -13.23 1.28
CA LEU A 119 -8.74 -12.76 0.17
C LEU A 119 -7.29 -12.53 0.59
N THR A 120 -7.00 -12.39 1.88
CA THR A 120 -5.67 -12.04 2.42
C THR A 120 -5.16 -10.73 1.79
N THR A 121 -4.31 -10.83 0.76
CA THR A 121 -3.87 -9.72 -0.08
C THR A 121 -5.00 -9.22 -0.97
N GLY A 122 -5.32 -7.93 -0.86
CA GLY A 122 -6.41 -7.31 -1.61
C GLY A 122 -7.75 -7.27 -0.88
N ALA A 123 -7.82 -7.64 0.41
CA ALA A 123 -9.00 -7.42 1.23
C ALA A 123 -9.39 -5.92 1.28
N GLU A 124 -8.40 -5.06 1.51
CA GLU A 124 -8.60 -3.60 1.56
C GLU A 124 -9.14 -3.04 0.23
N SER A 125 -8.49 -3.33 -0.89
CA SER A 125 -8.94 -2.85 -2.21
C SER A 125 -10.33 -3.35 -2.58
N ASN A 126 -10.67 -4.58 -2.21
CA ASN A 126 -11.98 -5.15 -2.46
C ASN A 126 -13.08 -4.48 -1.62
N LEU A 127 -12.80 -4.19 -0.35
CA LEU A 127 -13.76 -3.47 0.51
C LEU A 127 -13.95 -2.04 0.05
N LEU A 128 -12.88 -1.33 -0.31
CA LEU A 128 -12.99 0.03 -0.86
C LEU A 128 -13.79 0.06 -2.16
N LYS A 129 -13.57 -0.92 -3.05
CA LYS A 129 -14.37 -1.06 -4.27
C LYS A 129 -15.83 -1.36 -3.96
N LEU A 130 -16.13 -2.18 -2.94
CA LEU A 130 -17.49 -2.44 -2.49
C LEU A 130 -18.18 -1.15 -2.02
N TYR A 131 -17.51 -0.33 -1.21
CA TYR A 131 -18.04 0.96 -0.78
C TYR A 131 -18.24 1.90 -1.99
N GLU A 132 -17.35 1.88 -2.98
CA GLU A 132 -17.50 2.68 -4.22
C GLU A 132 -18.78 2.30 -4.99
N ILE A 133 -18.97 1.02 -5.31
CA ILE A 133 -20.12 0.57 -6.13
C ILE A 133 -21.46 0.66 -5.38
N THR A 134 -21.43 0.70 -4.05
CA THR A 134 -22.61 0.90 -3.21
C THR A 134 -22.88 2.37 -2.90
N GLY A 135 -21.97 3.29 -3.25
CA GLY A 135 -22.11 4.73 -3.00
C GLY A 135 -21.91 5.11 -1.54
N ARG A 136 -21.08 4.35 -0.80
CA ARG A 136 -20.87 4.47 0.66
C ARG A 136 -19.43 4.81 1.04
N LEU A 137 -18.60 5.25 0.09
CA LEU A 137 -17.25 5.73 0.40
C LEU A 137 -17.33 6.99 1.26
N ASP A 138 -16.68 6.97 2.41
CA ASP A 138 -16.35 8.20 3.14
C ASP A 138 -15.13 8.91 2.52
N ALA A 139 -14.81 10.10 3.02
CA ALA A 139 -13.72 10.92 2.49
C ALA A 139 -12.33 10.26 2.62
N GLU A 140 -12.07 9.60 3.75
CA GLU A 140 -10.80 8.92 4.02
C GLU A 140 -10.63 7.69 3.13
N GLN A 141 -11.69 6.88 3.02
CA GLN A 141 -11.76 5.73 2.14
C GLN A 141 -11.62 6.13 0.67
N ALA A 142 -12.23 7.24 0.25
CA ALA A 142 -12.11 7.74 -1.12
C ALA A 142 -10.67 8.16 -1.45
N GLU A 143 -9.99 8.85 -0.53
CA GLU A 143 -8.58 9.20 -0.67
C GLU A 143 -7.70 7.95 -0.72
N ARG A 144 -7.93 7.01 0.19
CA ARG A 144 -7.21 5.74 0.24
C ARG A 144 -7.40 4.92 -1.04
N TRP A 145 -8.64 4.86 -1.55
CA TRP A 145 -8.96 4.16 -2.79
C TRP A 145 -8.28 4.81 -4.00
N ALA A 146 -8.25 6.15 -4.06
CA ALA A 146 -7.53 6.87 -5.10
C ALA A 146 -6.02 6.61 -5.05
N ALA A 147 -5.41 6.56 -3.86
CA ALA A 147 -4.01 6.23 -3.69
C ALA A 147 -3.69 4.80 -4.19
N ILE A 148 -4.53 3.82 -3.85
CA ILE A 148 -4.37 2.44 -4.31
C ILE A 148 -4.47 2.36 -5.85
N LYS A 149 -5.46 3.03 -6.46
CA LYS A 149 -5.60 3.06 -7.93
C LYS A 149 -4.40 3.69 -8.62
N ARG A 150 -3.83 4.79 -8.09
CA ARG A 150 -2.61 5.42 -8.63
C ARG A 150 -1.41 4.48 -8.57
N THR A 151 -1.21 3.82 -7.44
CA THR A 151 -0.11 2.85 -7.27
C THR A 151 -0.27 1.67 -8.22
N PHE A 152 -1.50 1.17 -8.39
CA PHE A 152 -1.79 0.09 -9.33
C PHE A 152 -1.51 0.51 -10.78
N ALA A 153 -1.99 1.68 -11.21
CA ALA A 153 -1.72 2.19 -12.57
C ALA A 153 -0.22 2.34 -12.85
N ARG A 154 0.55 2.89 -11.90
CA ARG A 154 2.02 2.98 -12.02
C ARG A 154 2.68 1.60 -12.13
N GLN A 155 2.20 0.61 -11.38
CA GLN A 155 2.69 -0.77 -11.50
C GLN A 155 2.31 -1.41 -12.84
N GLN A 156 1.13 -1.10 -13.37
CA GLN A 156 0.66 -1.62 -14.65
C GLN A 156 1.47 -1.05 -15.84
N GLU A 157 1.79 0.25 -15.83
CA GLU A 157 2.70 0.88 -16.80
C GLU A 157 4.09 0.23 -16.78
N LEU A 158 4.55 -0.14 -15.58
CA LEU A 158 5.79 -0.87 -15.37
C LEU A 158 5.77 -2.29 -15.92
N SER A 159 4.64 -2.99 -15.76
CA SER A 159 4.47 -4.40 -16.12
C SER A 159 4.18 -4.59 -17.62
N GLY A 160 3.53 -3.63 -18.29
CA GLY A 160 3.38 -3.62 -19.76
C GLY A 160 4.69 -3.44 -20.54
N SER A 161 5.80 -3.20 -19.83
CA SER A 161 7.16 -3.02 -20.36
C SER A 161 8.06 -4.25 -20.14
N GLU A 162 7.47 -5.43 -19.94
CA GLU A 162 8.19 -6.64 -19.53
C GLU A 162 9.24 -7.14 -20.54
N ASP A 163 9.23 -6.66 -21.79
CA ASP A 163 10.19 -7.09 -22.81
C ASP A 163 11.52 -6.30 -22.85
N ASP A 164 11.71 -5.23 -22.04
CA ASP A 164 12.98 -4.48 -22.03
C ASP A 164 13.73 -4.52 -20.67
N PRO A 165 14.81 -5.30 -20.57
CA PRO A 165 15.72 -5.34 -19.41
C PRO A 165 16.29 -3.96 -19.01
N MET A 166 16.41 -3.02 -19.96
CA MET A 166 16.93 -1.68 -19.73
C MET A 166 15.94 -0.80 -18.97
N GLN A 167 14.63 -0.92 -19.27
CA GLN A 167 13.59 -0.26 -18.49
C GLN A 167 13.51 -0.78 -17.06
N ARG A 168 13.65 -2.10 -16.85
CA ARG A 168 13.70 -2.68 -15.49
C ARG A 168 14.85 -2.08 -14.67
N ALA A 169 16.02 -1.89 -15.28
CA ALA A 169 17.15 -1.23 -14.63
C ALA A 169 16.86 0.24 -14.31
N LEU A 170 16.23 0.97 -15.23
CA LEU A 170 15.80 2.36 -15.02
C LEU A 170 14.81 2.48 -13.85
N LEU A 171 13.89 1.53 -13.73
CA LEU A 171 12.86 1.52 -12.69
C LEU A 171 13.41 1.18 -11.31
N GLN A 172 14.43 0.33 -11.25
CA GLN A 172 15.18 0.12 -10.01
C GLN A 172 15.94 1.39 -9.60
N LEU A 173 16.49 2.14 -10.56
CA LEU A 173 17.15 3.43 -10.28
C LEU A 173 16.15 4.50 -9.82
N VAL A 174 14.96 4.58 -10.43
CA VAL A 174 13.90 5.49 -9.98
C VAL A 174 13.42 5.14 -8.57
N LYS A 175 13.23 3.85 -8.26
CA LYS A 175 12.88 3.40 -6.91
C LYS A 175 13.96 3.76 -5.89
N VAL A 176 15.23 3.56 -6.22
CA VAL A 176 16.35 3.97 -5.35
C VAL A 176 16.35 5.49 -5.14
N ASN A 177 16.04 6.28 -6.17
CA ASN A 177 15.94 7.74 -6.06
C ASN A 177 14.75 8.18 -5.18
N GLU A 178 13.59 7.53 -5.28
CA GLU A 178 12.45 7.78 -4.38
C GLU A 178 12.80 7.44 -2.92
N HIS A 179 13.45 6.29 -2.69
CA HIS A 179 13.87 5.89 -1.34
C HIS A 179 14.93 6.84 -0.77
N LEU A 180 15.86 7.33 -1.59
CA LEU A 180 16.83 8.35 -1.19
C LEU A 180 16.17 9.71 -0.93
N GLY A 181 15.10 10.06 -1.66
CA GLY A 181 14.28 11.24 -1.41
C GLY A 181 13.50 11.15 -0.11
N ASP A 182 12.93 9.99 0.21
CA ASP A 182 12.22 9.73 1.47
C ASP A 182 13.18 9.75 2.68
N ILE A 183 14.40 9.23 2.49
CA ILE A 183 15.49 9.32 3.47
C ILE A 183 15.94 10.79 3.61
N GLY A 184 16.10 11.52 2.51
CA GLY A 184 16.41 12.95 2.51
C GLY A 184 15.34 13.79 3.20
N GLY A 185 14.06 13.47 3.01
CA GLY A 185 12.94 14.08 3.73
C GLY A 185 12.88 13.68 5.21
N ALA A 186 13.26 12.46 5.56
CA ALA A 186 13.40 12.02 6.95
C ALA A 186 14.59 12.69 7.66
N LEU A 187 15.71 12.90 6.94
CA LEU A 187 16.86 13.67 7.41
C LEU A 187 16.55 15.17 7.51
N ALA A 188 15.83 15.75 6.54
CA ALA A 188 15.41 17.16 6.58
C ALA A 188 14.48 17.43 7.78
N ARG A 189 13.55 16.49 8.08
CA ARG A 189 12.74 16.51 9.30
C ARG A 189 13.56 16.30 10.58
N GLY A 190 14.72 15.67 10.50
CA GLY A 190 15.70 15.60 11.58
C GLY A 190 16.61 16.84 11.71
N GLN A 191 16.77 17.61 10.62
CA GLN A 191 17.65 18.77 10.51
C GLN A 191 17.02 20.10 10.96
N GLU A 192 15.70 20.17 11.15
CA GLU A 192 15.08 21.33 11.83
C GLU A 192 15.57 21.52 13.29
N ARG A 193 16.38 20.59 13.83
CA ARG A 193 17.01 20.70 15.15
C ARG A 193 18.51 21.03 15.16
N SER A 194 19.17 21.11 14.00
CA SER A 194 20.62 21.35 13.94
C SER A 194 20.97 22.19 12.72
N SER A 195 20.60 23.46 12.74
CA SER A 195 21.03 24.44 11.73
C SER A 195 22.40 25.00 12.09
N GLU A 196 23.45 24.59 11.39
CA GLU A 196 24.60 25.43 11.07
C GLU A 196 25.48 24.79 9.98
N GLY A 197 25.42 25.35 8.76
CA GLY A 197 26.55 25.35 7.81
C GLY A 197 27.03 24.03 7.20
N HIS A 198 26.15 23.13 6.75
CA HIS A 198 26.60 21.91 6.07
C HIS A 198 27.11 22.20 4.63
N PRO A 199 28.36 21.81 4.28
CA PRO A 199 28.97 22.09 2.97
C PRO A 199 28.36 21.25 1.82
N LEU A 200 27.59 20.22 2.15
CA LEU A 200 26.86 19.37 1.20
C LEU A 200 25.71 20.11 0.51
N VAL A 201 25.03 21.00 1.21
CA VAL A 201 23.87 21.74 0.69
C VAL A 201 24.25 22.61 -0.52
N PRO A 202 25.24 23.52 -0.44
CA PRO A 202 25.64 24.34 -1.59
C PRO A 202 26.26 23.53 -2.74
N ALA A 203 26.87 22.36 -2.46
CA ALA A 203 27.42 21.49 -3.50
C ALA A 203 26.32 20.79 -4.32
N LEU A 204 25.22 20.40 -3.67
CA LEU A 204 24.06 19.79 -4.31
C LEU A 204 23.25 20.81 -5.12
N GLU A 205 23.08 22.03 -4.61
CA GLU A 205 22.43 23.13 -5.33
C GLU A 205 23.16 23.43 -6.65
N ARG A 206 24.49 23.55 -6.60
CA ARG A 206 25.32 23.81 -7.78
C ARG A 206 25.26 22.66 -8.81
N LEU A 207 25.15 21.42 -8.36
CA LEU A 207 24.99 20.26 -9.25
C LEU A 207 23.62 20.27 -9.95
N GLY A 208 22.58 20.70 -9.23
CA GLY A 208 21.24 20.93 -9.80
C GLY A 208 21.23 22.00 -10.89
N GLU A 209 21.92 23.12 -10.68
CA GLU A 209 22.05 24.21 -11.66
C GLU A 209 22.76 23.75 -12.94
N VAL A 210 23.85 22.99 -12.79
CA VAL A 210 24.62 22.50 -13.94
C VAL A 210 23.80 21.47 -14.76
N LEU A 211 23.04 20.59 -14.10
CA LEU A 211 22.14 19.66 -14.78
C LEU A 211 20.97 20.35 -15.49
N ALA A 212 20.46 21.45 -14.96
CA ALA A 212 19.45 22.26 -15.62
C ALA A 212 20.02 22.93 -16.88
N SER A 213 21.25 23.45 -16.80
CA SER A 213 21.95 24.06 -17.94
C SER A 213 22.34 23.04 -19.03
N SER A 214 22.71 21.82 -18.66
CA SER A 214 23.09 20.77 -19.61
C SER A 214 21.91 20.26 -20.44
N ARG A 215 20.69 20.33 -19.91
CA ARG A 215 19.45 19.99 -20.64
C ARG A 215 19.05 21.05 -21.67
N ALA A 216 19.52 22.28 -21.51
CA ALA A 216 19.25 23.40 -22.42
C ALA A 216 20.27 23.52 -23.57
N ALA A 217 21.41 22.82 -23.49
CA ALA A 217 22.46 22.85 -24.51
C ALA A 217 22.11 21.93 -25.69
N SER A 218 21.75 22.51 -26.85
CA SER A 218 21.34 21.78 -28.06
C SER A 218 22.43 21.61 -29.13
N ASP A 219 23.55 22.34 -29.03
CA ASP A 219 24.64 22.33 -30.04
C ASP A 219 25.91 21.63 -29.53
N ALA A 220 26.65 20.99 -30.45
CA ALA A 220 27.83 20.16 -30.16
C ALA A 220 28.93 20.81 -29.30
N PRO A 221 29.34 22.09 -29.49
CA PRO A 221 30.30 22.73 -28.58
C PRO A 221 29.72 22.99 -27.18
N ALA A 222 28.43 23.34 -27.08
CA ALA A 222 27.76 23.57 -25.79
C ALA A 222 27.57 22.28 -24.97
N ALA A 223 27.43 21.13 -25.64
CA ALA A 223 27.37 19.82 -24.99
C ALA A 223 28.72 19.42 -24.36
N SER A 224 29.84 19.77 -25.01
CA SER A 224 31.19 19.56 -24.48
C SER A 224 31.43 20.42 -23.24
N ASP A 225 31.04 21.70 -23.29
CA ASP A 225 31.20 22.62 -22.16
C ASP A 225 30.28 22.22 -20.97
N ALA A 226 29.06 21.76 -21.25
CA ALA A 226 28.16 21.24 -20.24
C ALA A 226 28.69 19.96 -19.58
N SER A 227 29.35 19.08 -20.35
CA SER A 227 30.00 17.87 -19.82
C SER A 227 31.18 18.21 -18.90
N ALA A 228 32.00 19.21 -19.28
CA ALA A 228 33.10 19.69 -18.44
C ALA A 228 32.60 20.36 -17.15
N ALA A 229 31.52 21.14 -17.24
CA ALA A 229 30.89 21.77 -16.07
C ALA A 229 30.31 20.72 -15.11
N LEU A 230 29.69 19.67 -15.64
CA LEU A 230 29.13 18.57 -14.83
C LEU A 230 30.23 17.77 -14.13
N ALA A 231 31.33 17.48 -14.82
CA ALA A 231 32.50 16.82 -14.22
C ALA A 231 33.09 17.66 -13.06
N SER A 232 33.15 18.98 -13.22
CA SER A 232 33.60 19.90 -12.16
C SER A 232 32.66 19.91 -10.95
N ALA A 233 31.34 19.97 -11.17
CA ALA A 233 30.35 19.95 -10.10
C ALA A 233 30.36 18.63 -9.32
N ILE A 234 30.50 17.49 -10.02
CA ILE A 234 30.66 16.17 -9.39
C ILE A 234 31.94 16.11 -8.55
N GLY A 235 33.04 16.69 -9.04
CA GLY A 235 34.30 16.78 -8.29
C GLY A 235 34.18 17.61 -7.00
N GLN A 236 33.43 18.72 -7.03
CA GLN A 236 33.18 19.55 -5.85
C GLN A 236 32.29 18.84 -4.84
N LEU A 237 31.28 18.09 -5.30
CA LEU A 237 30.47 17.25 -4.43
C LEU A 237 31.31 16.15 -3.76
N ALA A 238 32.20 15.51 -4.52
CA ALA A 238 33.12 14.51 -3.96
C ALA A 238 34.02 15.10 -2.87
N GLN A 239 34.55 16.32 -3.07
CA GLN A 239 35.33 17.03 -2.05
C GLN A 239 34.50 17.40 -0.82
N ALA A 240 33.25 17.84 -0.99
CA ALA A 240 32.35 18.13 0.13
C ALA A 240 32.02 16.87 0.93
N VAL A 241 31.82 15.73 0.26
CA VAL A 241 31.60 14.41 0.90
C VAL A 241 32.87 13.93 1.63
N GLU A 242 34.05 14.13 1.05
CA GLU A 242 35.32 13.77 1.68
C GLU A 242 35.65 14.67 2.89
N ALA A 243 35.26 15.95 2.84
CA ALA A 243 35.38 16.88 3.96
C ALA A 243 34.46 16.49 5.13
N GLU A 244 33.23 16.05 4.84
CA GLU A 244 32.31 15.46 5.82
C GLU A 244 32.85 14.18 6.45
N ARG A 245 33.50 13.32 5.65
CA ARG A 245 34.14 12.09 6.11
C ARG A 245 35.25 12.32 7.14
N ASN A 246 35.88 13.50 7.13
CA ASN A 246 37.03 13.84 7.97
C ASN A 246 36.70 14.76 9.16
N GLN A 247 35.44 15.13 9.39
CA GLN A 247 35.07 15.88 10.60
C GLN A 247 35.21 14.98 11.86
N PRO A 248 35.95 15.42 12.89
CA PRO A 248 36.07 14.67 14.14
C PRO A 248 34.74 14.74 14.90
N ILE A 249 34.01 13.64 14.90
CA ILE A 249 32.76 13.45 15.63
C ILE A 249 33.03 13.55 17.14
N GLN A 250 32.51 14.57 17.82
CA GLN A 250 32.44 14.60 19.28
C GLN A 250 31.40 13.59 19.74
N VAL A 251 31.85 12.63 20.56
CA VAL A 251 31.09 11.47 21.01
C VAL A 251 30.20 11.86 22.19
N VAL A 252 28.88 11.85 21.98
CA VAL A 252 27.91 11.60 23.07
C VAL A 252 27.27 10.24 22.79
N ASN A 253 27.69 9.26 23.60
CA ASN A 253 27.18 7.88 23.67
C ASN A 253 25.69 7.93 24.07
N THR A 254 24.73 7.30 23.39
CA THR A 254 24.56 5.85 23.19
C THR A 254 23.53 5.62 22.08
N LEU A 255 23.80 4.73 21.11
CA LEU A 255 22.84 4.36 20.06
C LEU A 255 22.09 3.07 20.47
N PRO A 256 20.75 3.09 20.62
CA PRO A 256 19.96 1.92 21.00
C PRO A 256 20.03 0.76 19.99
N LYS A 257 19.90 -0.47 20.49
CA LYS A 257 20.02 -1.78 19.78
C LYS A 257 19.24 -1.93 18.47
N TYR A 258 18.29 -1.04 18.16
CA TYR A 258 17.50 -1.04 16.93
C TYR A 258 18.37 -0.92 15.66
N TYR A 259 19.45 -0.15 15.71
CA TYR A 259 20.31 0.10 14.55
C TYR A 259 21.12 -1.13 14.10
N ALA A 260 21.46 -2.04 15.02
CA ALA A 260 22.22 -3.25 14.67
C ALA A 260 21.45 -4.19 13.74
N ASN A 261 20.12 -4.31 13.94
CA ASN A 261 19.26 -5.10 13.07
C ASN A 261 19.07 -4.44 11.70
N LEU A 262 19.05 -3.11 11.66
CA LEU A 262 18.92 -2.31 10.44
C LEU A 262 20.19 -2.40 9.57
N TYR A 263 21.38 -2.43 10.19
CA TYR A 263 22.63 -2.71 9.48
C TYR A 263 22.69 -4.15 8.96
N ARG A 264 22.20 -5.13 9.73
CA ARG A 264 22.13 -6.53 9.30
C ARG A 264 21.25 -6.70 8.07
N HIS A 265 20.09 -6.07 8.07
CA HIS A 265 19.17 -6.09 6.93
C HIS A 265 19.76 -5.40 5.69
N HIS A 266 20.46 -4.26 5.86
CA HIS A 266 21.17 -3.61 4.76
C HIS A 266 22.27 -4.49 4.16
N ILE A 267 23.01 -5.24 4.99
CA ILE A 267 24.04 -6.17 4.50
C ILE A 267 23.40 -7.31 3.69
N GLU A 268 22.29 -7.88 4.17
CA GLU A 268 21.55 -8.93 3.46
C GLU A 268 20.98 -8.46 2.12
N VAL A 269 20.45 -7.23 2.05
CA VAL A 269 19.95 -6.65 0.81
C VAL A 269 21.09 -6.45 -0.20
N ILE A 270 22.25 -5.96 0.25
CA ILE A 270 23.41 -5.78 -0.63
C ILE A 270 23.92 -7.12 -1.18
N GLU A 271 24.03 -8.15 -0.32
CA GLU A 271 24.50 -9.49 -0.71
C GLU A 271 23.54 -10.19 -1.67
N ASN A 272 22.22 -10.09 -1.45
CA ASN A 272 21.24 -10.86 -2.20
C ASN A 272 20.67 -10.16 -3.44
N SER A 273 20.72 -8.82 -3.52
CA SER A 273 20.08 -8.07 -4.61
C SER A 273 21.07 -7.26 -5.47
N LEU A 274 21.99 -6.53 -4.84
CA LEU A 274 22.90 -5.64 -5.56
C LEU A 274 24.10 -6.39 -6.15
N GLN A 275 24.64 -7.36 -5.43
CA GLN A 275 25.79 -8.13 -5.92
C GLN A 275 25.46 -8.96 -7.19
N PRO A 276 24.33 -9.70 -7.29
CA PRO A 276 23.99 -10.43 -8.51
C PRO A 276 23.67 -9.50 -9.68
N ALA A 277 22.99 -8.37 -9.42
CA ALA A 277 22.65 -7.38 -10.45
C ALA A 277 23.91 -6.75 -11.06
N LEU A 278 24.89 -6.39 -10.22
CA LEU A 278 26.17 -5.85 -10.67
C LEU A 278 27.06 -6.90 -11.36
N GLN A 279 26.98 -8.17 -10.97
CA GLN A 279 27.66 -9.26 -11.71
C GLN A 279 27.04 -9.51 -13.08
N ALA A 280 25.72 -9.45 -13.19
CA ALA A 280 25.00 -9.56 -14.46
C ALA A 280 25.35 -8.39 -15.41
N LEU A 281 25.39 -7.16 -14.88
CA LEU A 281 25.84 -5.96 -15.60
C LEU A 281 27.33 -6.03 -15.97
N GLY A 282 28.16 -6.55 -15.07
CA GLY A 282 29.60 -6.67 -15.28
C GLY A 282 29.98 -7.63 -16.41
N ARG A 283 29.19 -8.67 -16.70
CA ARG A 283 29.48 -9.59 -17.82
C ARG A 283 29.47 -8.94 -19.20
N HIS A 284 28.86 -7.76 -19.34
CA HIS A 284 28.77 -7.01 -20.60
C HIS A 284 29.69 -5.79 -20.68
N LEU A 285 30.37 -5.44 -19.59
CA LEU A 285 31.31 -4.33 -19.51
C LEU A 285 32.68 -4.88 -19.13
N ASP A 286 33.70 -4.65 -19.96
CA ASP A 286 35.08 -5.19 -19.86
C ASP A 286 35.89 -4.62 -18.67
N ASN A 287 35.24 -4.42 -17.52
CA ASN A 287 35.77 -3.87 -16.27
C ASN A 287 35.23 -4.59 -15.01
N SER A 288 34.62 -5.77 -15.20
CA SER A 288 33.89 -6.53 -14.17
C SER A 288 34.74 -6.93 -12.96
N GLY A 289 36.05 -7.06 -13.12
CA GLY A 289 36.95 -7.50 -12.05
C GLY A 289 37.11 -6.47 -10.94
N ALA A 290 37.27 -5.19 -11.29
CA ALA A 290 37.59 -4.12 -10.33
C ALA A 290 36.39 -3.73 -9.46
N ILE A 291 35.21 -3.58 -10.08
CA ILE A 291 33.97 -3.21 -9.38
C ILE A 291 33.53 -4.33 -8.43
N ALA A 292 33.59 -5.59 -8.88
CA ALA A 292 33.28 -6.75 -8.04
C ALA A 292 34.29 -6.96 -6.90
N ASN A 293 35.55 -6.53 -7.05
CA ASN A 293 36.53 -6.55 -5.96
C ASN A 293 36.26 -5.45 -4.94
N ASN A 294 36.02 -4.21 -5.40
CA ASN A 294 35.74 -3.08 -4.52
C ASN A 294 34.49 -3.31 -3.68
N LEU A 295 33.44 -3.91 -4.26
CA LEU A 295 32.21 -4.25 -3.54
C LEU A 295 32.47 -5.31 -2.46
N ARG A 296 33.28 -6.34 -2.78
CA ARG A 296 33.67 -7.38 -1.81
C ARG A 296 34.50 -6.82 -0.66
N GLU A 297 35.42 -5.89 -0.94
CA GLU A 297 36.18 -5.20 0.11
C GLU A 297 35.27 -4.33 0.99
N LEU A 298 34.29 -3.64 0.40
CA LEU A 298 33.32 -2.83 1.12
C LEU A 298 32.46 -3.69 2.06
N VAL A 299 31.93 -4.82 1.58
CA VAL A 299 31.16 -5.78 2.39
C VAL A 299 32.02 -6.37 3.51
N ARG A 300 33.27 -6.72 3.22
CA ARG A 300 34.21 -7.23 4.24
C ARG A 300 34.52 -6.18 5.32
N TYR A 301 34.68 -4.92 4.92
CA TYR A 301 34.88 -3.80 5.85
C TYR A 301 33.66 -3.59 6.76
N LEU A 302 32.45 -3.62 6.19
CA LEU A 302 31.20 -3.47 6.95
C LEU A 302 30.98 -4.62 7.94
N ARG A 303 31.23 -5.87 7.54
CA ARG A 303 31.15 -7.05 8.44
C ARG A 303 32.14 -6.94 9.61
N LYS A 304 33.40 -6.57 9.33
CA LYS A 304 34.43 -6.38 10.38
C LYS A 304 34.05 -5.29 11.38
N ARG A 305 33.31 -4.26 10.94
CA ARG A 305 32.84 -3.18 11.80
C ARG A 305 31.61 -3.60 12.64
N ALA A 306 30.72 -4.41 12.08
CA ALA A 306 29.60 -5.01 12.81
C ALA A 306 30.11 -5.96 13.92
N ASP A 307 31.06 -6.84 13.61
CA ASP A 307 31.60 -7.83 14.57
C ASP A 307 32.38 -7.17 15.71
N LYS A 308 33.09 -6.05 15.44
CA LYS A 308 33.81 -5.29 16.47
C LYS A 308 32.88 -4.64 17.50
N HIS A 309 31.61 -4.46 17.16
CA HIS A 309 30.58 -3.93 18.07
C HIS A 309 29.78 -5.02 18.79
N ASP A 310 29.80 -6.27 18.32
CA ASP A 310 29.20 -7.42 19.03
C ASP A 310 30.14 -7.96 20.13
N GLY A 311 31.46 -7.77 19.97
CA GLY A 311 32.49 -8.21 20.92
C GLY A 311 32.69 -7.35 22.17
N SER A 312 31.95 -6.25 22.35
CA SER A 312 32.04 -5.40 23.55
C SER A 312 30.98 -5.74 24.61
N ALA A 313 30.77 -7.03 24.87
CA ALA A 313 29.90 -7.52 25.94
C ALA A 313 30.75 -8.22 27.01
N SER A 314 31.15 -7.46 28.03
CA SER A 314 31.46 -7.97 29.38
C SER A 314 31.99 -6.82 30.23
N LEU A 315 31.09 -6.11 30.93
CA LEU A 315 31.47 -5.53 32.21
C LEU A 315 30.35 -5.85 33.20
N ASP A 316 30.66 -6.79 34.08
CA ASP A 316 29.95 -7.05 35.34
C ASP A 316 29.67 -5.73 36.06
N LEU A 317 28.42 -5.52 36.47
CA LEU A 317 28.08 -4.45 37.41
C LEU A 317 28.39 -4.96 38.83
N PRO A 318 29.30 -4.30 39.59
CA PRO A 318 29.45 -4.58 41.01
C PRO A 318 28.22 -4.06 41.76
N GLY A 319 27.74 -4.85 42.72
CA GLY A 319 26.44 -4.66 43.37
C GLY A 319 26.31 -3.50 44.35
N GLY A 320 25.06 -3.33 44.81
CA GLY A 320 24.68 -2.81 46.13
C GLY A 320 24.76 -1.30 46.34
N ASN A 321 23.59 -0.65 46.47
CA ASN A 321 23.16 -0.21 47.79
C ASN A 321 21.67 0.19 47.80
N GLU A 322 20.95 -0.47 48.70
CA GLU A 322 19.70 0.00 49.30
C GLU A 322 19.96 1.37 49.95
N GLN A 323 19.08 2.34 49.74
CA GLN A 323 18.87 3.43 50.69
C GLN A 323 17.39 3.82 50.72
N GLN A 324 16.77 3.44 51.83
CA GLN A 324 15.59 4.02 52.46
C GLN A 324 15.41 5.53 52.21
N ILE A 325 14.17 5.92 51.93
CA ILE A 325 13.65 7.23 52.32
C ILE A 325 12.31 6.96 52.99
N GLU A 326 12.31 7.08 54.33
CA GLU A 326 11.16 7.25 55.21
C GLU A 326 10.63 8.69 55.14
N ASP A 327 9.31 8.79 55.32
CA ASP A 327 8.43 9.87 55.76
C ASP A 327 8.96 11.32 55.94
N ASP A 328 8.23 12.26 55.30
CA ASP A 328 7.56 13.40 55.96
C ASP A 328 6.36 13.89 55.12
#